data_AF-A0A6A7MZT8-F1
#
_entry.id   AF-A0A6A7MZT8-F1
#
_cell.length_a   1.000
_cell.length_b   1.000
_cell.length_c   1.000
_cell.angle_alpha   90.00
_cell.angle_beta   90.00
_cell.angle_gamma   90.00
#
_symmetry.space_group_name_H-M   'P 1'
#
loop_
_entity.id
_entity.type
_entity.pdbx_description
1 polymer ?
#
loop_
_entity_poly.entity_id
_entity_poly.type
_entity_poly.pdbx_seq_one_letter_code
_entity_poly.pdbx_strand_id
1 'polypeptide(L)'
;MPIKFDTLAYAKKLEEAGLPQQQAEAQSLALRDALAESTVTPGDLLLLKTDVIARIEILRSDMQAQIDALKEHMNTRFNTLYMLTGLSLVLHVVTLVKLFS
;
A
#
# COMPACT_ATOMS: atom_id res chain seq x y z
N MET A 1 -20.33 -5.66 -1.30
CA MET A 1 -21.05 -6.65 -0.46
C MET A 1 -21.70 -7.64 -1.41
N PRO A 2 -21.57 -8.96 -1.21
CA PRO A 2 -22.28 -9.93 -2.03
C PRO A 2 -23.79 -9.70 -1.82
N ILE A 3 -24.51 -9.40 -2.89
CA ILE A 3 -25.96 -9.29 -2.86
C ILE A 3 -26.49 -10.69 -2.56
N LYS A 4 -27.14 -10.88 -1.41
CA LYS A 4 -27.80 -12.14 -1.06
C LYS A 4 -29.08 -12.25 -1.88
N PHE A 5 -28.96 -12.68 -3.13
CA PHE A 5 -30.10 -12.92 -4.00
C PHE A 5 -30.71 -14.28 -3.67
N ASP A 6 -31.92 -14.28 -3.12
CA ASP A 6 -32.68 -15.50 -2.83
C ASP A 6 -33.41 -15.97 -4.09
N THR A 7 -32.73 -16.83 -4.84
CA THR A 7 -33.23 -17.45 -6.08
C THR A 7 -34.57 -18.17 -5.86
N LEU A 8 -34.77 -18.79 -4.69
CA LEU A 8 -35.96 -19.58 -4.39
C LEU A 8 -37.18 -18.69 -4.11
N ALA A 9 -36.98 -17.62 -3.33
CA ALA A 9 -38.02 -16.64 -3.07
C ALA A 9 -38.42 -15.88 -4.34
N TYR A 10 -37.46 -15.62 -5.23
CA TYR A 10 -37.74 -14.97 -6.51
C TYR A 10 -38.49 -15.89 -7.49
N ALA A 11 -38.10 -17.16 -7.60
CA ALA A 11 -38.84 -18.14 -8.40
C ALA A 11 -40.29 -18.29 -7.94
N LYS A 12 -40.54 -18.39 -6.63
CA LYS A 12 -41.90 -18.44 -6.07
C LYS A 12 -42.74 -17.22 -6.41
N LYS A 13 -42.16 -16.02 -6.37
CA LYS A 13 -42.87 -14.80 -6.79
C LYS A 13 -43.22 -14.79 -8.27
N LEU A 14 -42.37 -15.37 -9.12
CA LEU A 14 -42.66 -15.52 -10.56
C LEU A 14 -43.77 -16.56 -10.79
N GLU A 15 -43.77 -17.65 -10.04
CA GLU A 15 -44.85 -18.66 -10.07
C GLU A 15 -46.18 -18.06 -9.61
N GLU A 16 -46.18 -17.30 -8.50
CA GLU A 16 -47.35 -16.58 -7.99
C GLU A 16 -47.88 -15.53 -9.00
N ALA A 17 -46.99 -14.98 -9.83
CA ALA A 17 -47.34 -14.08 -10.93
C ALA A 17 -47.87 -14.81 -12.19
N GLY A 18 -47.98 -16.13 -12.15
CA GLY A 18 -48.53 -16.97 -13.22
C GLY A 18 -47.48 -17.49 -14.21
N LEU A 19 -46.18 -17.34 -13.93
CA LEU A 19 -45.12 -17.90 -14.76
C LEU A 19 -44.98 -19.42 -14.49
N PRO A 20 -44.84 -20.27 -15.52
CA PRO A 20 -44.59 -21.69 -15.30
C PRO A 20 -43.33 -21.92 -14.46
N GLN A 21 -43.38 -22.86 -13.50
CA GLN A 21 -42.27 -23.18 -12.59
C GLN A 21 -40.91 -23.28 -13.30
N GLN A 22 -40.87 -24.00 -14.42
CA GLN A 22 -39.63 -24.20 -15.17
C GLN A 22 -39.04 -22.90 -15.74
N GLN A 23 -39.89 -21.93 -16.08
CA GLN A 23 -39.46 -20.60 -16.54
C GLN A 23 -39.09 -19.69 -15.36
N ALA A 24 -39.80 -19.78 -14.24
CA ALA A 24 -39.51 -19.05 -13.02
C ALA A 24 -38.14 -19.44 -12.44
N GLU A 25 -37.85 -20.75 -12.38
CA GLU A 25 -36.55 -21.28 -11.99
C GLU A 25 -35.45 -20.82 -12.95
N ALA A 26 -35.65 -20.94 -14.26
CA ALA A 26 -34.68 -20.52 -15.26
C ALA A 26 -34.36 -19.01 -15.19
N GLN A 27 -35.37 -18.15 -15.03
CA GLN A 27 -35.15 -16.70 -14.87
C GLN A 27 -34.43 -16.37 -13.56
N SER A 28 -34.80 -17.03 -12.46
CA SER A 28 -34.17 -16.82 -11.17
C SER A 28 -32.68 -17.18 -11.19
N LEU A 29 -32.31 -18.26 -11.88
CA LEU A 29 -30.93 -18.69 -12.07
C LEU A 29 -30.17 -17.73 -12.97
N ALA A 30 -30.74 -17.35 -14.12
CA ALA A 30 -30.12 -16.41 -15.03
C ALA A 30 -29.84 -15.05 -14.37
N LEU A 31 -30.78 -14.56 -13.55
CA LEU A 31 -30.61 -13.30 -12.82
C LEU A 31 -29.56 -13.42 -11.72
N ARG A 32 -29.50 -14.54 -10.98
CA ARG A 32 -28.43 -14.81 -10.01
C ARG A 32 -27.06 -14.76 -10.68
N ASP A 33 -26.93 -15.42 -11.84
CA ASP A 33 -25.66 -15.54 -12.54
C ASP A 33 -25.21 -14.17 -13.11
N ALA A 34 -26.13 -13.39 -13.68
CA ALA A 34 -25.84 -12.02 -14.12
C ALA A 34 -25.43 -11.08 -12.97
N LEU A 35 -26.05 -11.23 -11.78
CA LEU A 35 -25.68 -10.46 -10.59
C LEU A 35 -24.33 -10.91 -9.99
N ALA A 36 -23.99 -12.20 -10.12
CA ALA A 36 -22.71 -12.74 -9.67
C ALA A 36 -21.55 -12.23 -10.53
N GLU A 37 -21.74 -12.13 -11.85
CA GLU A 37 -20.73 -11.64 -12.80
C GLU A 37 -20.43 -10.14 -12.63
N SER A 38 -21.42 -9.35 -12.21
CA SER A 38 -21.31 -7.89 -12.05
C SER A 38 -20.83 -7.45 -10.66
N THR A 39 -20.62 -8.38 -9.71
CA THR A 39 -20.24 -8.04 -8.34
C THR A 39 -18.77 -8.39 -8.08
N VAL A 40 -17.99 -7.40 -7.62
CA VAL A 40 -16.62 -7.65 -7.11
C VAL A 40 -16.70 -8.66 -5.98
N THR A 41 -16.02 -9.81 -6.14
CA THR A 41 -16.07 -10.85 -5.11
C THR A 41 -15.33 -10.38 -3.86
N PRO A 42 -15.75 -10.82 -2.66
CA PRO A 42 -14.98 -10.53 -1.44
C PRO A 42 -13.52 -11.02 -1.52
N GLY A 43 -13.25 -12.06 -2.32
CA GLY A 43 -11.91 -12.58 -2.58
C GLY A 43 -11.04 -11.58 -3.35
N ASP A 44 -11.57 -10.97 -4.39
CA ASP A 44 -10.85 -9.95 -5.18
C ASP A 44 -10.50 -8.73 -4.32
N LEU A 45 -11.44 -8.32 -3.46
CA LEU A 45 -11.23 -7.21 -2.54
C LEU A 45 -10.15 -7.53 -1.49
N LEU A 46 -10.12 -8.77 -0.99
CA LEU A 46 -9.11 -9.24 -0.05
C LEU A 46 -7.72 -9.33 -0.71
N LEU A 47 -7.66 -9.80 -1.95
CA LEU A 47 -6.43 -9.86 -2.74
C LEU A 47 -5.89 -8.46 -2.98
N LEU A 48 -6.74 -7.53 -3.43
CA LEU A 48 -6.36 -6.13 -3.61
C LEU A 48 -5.89 -5.49 -2.30
N LYS A 49 -6.59 -5.73 -1.19
CA LYS A 49 -6.18 -5.23 0.14
C LYS A 49 -4.79 -5.75 0.52
N THR A 50 -4.54 -7.04 0.29
CA THR A 50 -3.25 -7.67 0.59
C THR A 50 -2.14 -7.10 -0.28
N ASP A 51 -2.37 -6.95 -1.59
CA ASP A 51 -1.40 -6.36 -2.53
C ASP A 51 -1.06 -4.91 -2.14
N VAL A 52 -2.08 -4.10 -1.82
CA VAL A 52 -1.87 -2.70 -1.40
C VAL A 52 -1.06 -2.63 -0.10
N ILE A 53 -1.36 -3.48 0.89
CA ILE A 53 -0.59 -3.53 2.15
C ILE A 53 0.87 -3.89 1.87
N ALA A 54 1.12 -4.93 1.06
CA ALA A 54 2.47 -5.34 0.69
C ALA A 54 3.25 -4.22 0.00
N ARG A 55 2.63 -3.50 -0.94
CA ARG A 55 3.27 -2.35 -1.61
C ARG A 55 3.59 -1.22 -0.66
N ILE A 56 2.73 -0.94 0.30
CA ILE A 56 2.98 0.09 1.34
C ILE A 56 4.16 -0.33 2.22
N GLU A 57 4.26 -1.59 2.59
CA GLU A 57 5.39 -2.10 3.39
C GLU A 57 6.71 -2.00 2.63
N ILE A 58 6.72 -2.38 1.35
CA ILE A 58 7.89 -2.23 0.47
C ILE A 58 8.30 -0.77 0.37
N LEU A 59 7.35 0.14 0.10
CA LEU A 59 7.63 1.57 -0.03
C LEU A 59 8.17 2.15 1.28
N ARG A 60 7.60 1.75 2.43
CA ARG A 60 8.09 2.16 3.75
C ARG A 60 9.53 1.70 3.97
N SER A 61 9.83 0.45 3.63
CA SER A 61 11.18 -0.10 3.78
C SER A 61 12.19 0.64 2.89
N ASP A 62 11.82 0.92 1.64
CA ASP A 62 12.68 1.63 0.70
C ASP A 62 12.95 3.07 1.17
N MET A 63 11.91 3.79 1.62
CA MET A 63 12.06 5.12 2.21
C MET A 63 12.98 5.10 3.44
N GLN A 64 12.85 4.11 4.32
CA GLN A 64 13.70 3.99 5.50
C GLN A 64 15.17 3.78 5.09
N ALA A 65 15.43 2.90 4.11
CA ALA A 65 16.76 2.66 3.59
C ALA A 65 17.38 3.93 2.96
N GLN A 66 16.60 4.68 2.17
CA GLN A 66 17.04 5.94 1.59
C GLN A 66 17.37 7.00 2.65
N ILE A 67 16.55 7.09 3.71
CA ILE A 67 16.77 8.01 4.83
C ILE A 67 18.07 7.65 5.56
N ASP A 68 18.31 6.36 5.83
CA ASP A 68 19.51 5.94 6.55
C ASP A 68 20.78 6.11 5.71
N ALA A 69 20.72 5.83 4.40
CA ALA A 69 21.80 6.15 3.48
C ALA A 69 22.10 7.66 3.43
N LEU A 70 21.06 8.51 3.43
CA LEU A 70 21.23 9.96 3.46
C LEU A 70 21.88 10.42 4.78
N LYS A 71 21.46 9.88 5.93
CA LYS A 71 22.06 10.18 7.23
C LYS A 71 23.54 9.79 7.25
N GLU A 72 23.88 8.61 6.76
CA GLU A 72 25.27 8.13 6.72
C GLU A 72 26.14 9.02 5.83
N HIS A 73 25.64 9.38 4.65
CA HIS A 73 26.33 10.29 3.74
C HIS A 73 26.54 11.67 4.37
N MET A 74 25.52 12.22 5.05
CA MET A 74 25.63 13.47 5.79
C MET A 74 26.64 13.38 6.92
N ASN A 75 26.60 12.31 7.72
CA ASN A 75 27.52 12.11 8.84
C ASN A 75 28.98 12.03 8.36
N THR A 76 29.24 11.31 7.27
CA THR A 76 30.57 11.20 6.66
C THR A 76 31.08 12.56 6.20
N ARG A 77 30.23 13.36 5.55
CA ARG A 77 30.57 14.72 5.12
C ARG A 77 30.86 15.64 6.30
N PHE A 78 30.00 15.63 7.32
CA PHE A 78 30.22 16.46 8.50
C PHE A 78 31.48 16.07 9.25
N ASN A 79 31.74 14.77 9.45
CA ASN A 79 32.95 14.30 10.10
C ASN A 79 34.21 14.77 9.35
N THR A 80 34.20 14.67 8.02
CA THR A 80 35.29 15.17 7.18
C THR A 80 35.48 16.69 7.34
N LEU A 81 34.38 17.45 7.34
CA LEU A 81 34.41 18.89 7.53
C LEU A 81 34.93 19.28 8.93
N TYR A 82 34.49 18.59 9.98
CA TYR A 82 34.97 18.79 11.35
C TYR A 82 36.47 18.50 11.47
N MET A 83 36.97 17.44 10.84
CA MET A 83 38.39 17.13 10.85
C MET A 83 39.22 18.23 10.15
N LEU A 84 38.80 18.68 8.97
CA LEU A 84 39.51 19.73 8.23
C LEU A 84 39.49 21.07 8.96
N THR A 85 38.34 21.46 9.50
CA THR A 85 38.20 22.71 10.27
C THR A 85 39.00 22.65 11.57
N GLY A 86 38.98 21.51 12.28
CA GLY A 86 39.79 21.29 13.47
C GLY A 86 41.29 21.39 13.19
N LEU A 87 41.78 20.72 12.14
CA LEU A 87 43.18 20.82 11.71
C LEU A 87 43.58 22.26 11.35
N SER A 88 42.72 22.97 10.61
CA SER A 88 42.95 24.38 10.27
C SER A 88 43.04 25.25 11.53
N LEU A 89 42.13 25.10 12.49
CA LEU A 89 42.16 25.87 13.73
C LEU A 89 43.44 25.61 14.53
N VAL A 90 43.88 24.36 14.64
CA VAL A 90 45.14 24.01 15.32
C VAL A 90 46.34 24.67 14.63
N LEU A 91 46.39 24.64 13.30
CA LEU A 91 47.44 25.34 12.54
C LEU A 91 47.45 26.84 12.83
N HIS A 92 46.29 27.50 12.82
CA HIS A 92 46.18 28.92 13.14
C HIS A 92 46.69 29.21 14.56
N VAL A 93 46.30 28.40 15.55
CA VAL A 93 46.78 28.56 16.94
C VAL A 93 48.30 28.43 17.02
N VAL A 94 48.89 27.42 16.37
CA VAL A 94 50.35 27.22 16.36
C VAL A 94 51.07 28.40 15.70
N THR A 95 50.54 28.93 14.59
CA THR A 95 51.13 30.10 13.93
C THR A 95 51.08 31.35 14.81
N LEU A 96 49.99 31.57 15.54
CA LEU A 96 49.88 32.71 16.47
C LEU A 96 50.87 32.57 17.63
N VAL A 97 50.99 31.38 18.24
CA VAL A 97 51.95 31.13 19.32
C VAL A 97 53.39 31.42 18.86
N LYS A 98 53.77 30.99 17.65
CA LYS A 98 55.10 31.28 17.10
C LYS A 98 55.35 32.76 16.75
N LEU A 99 54.29 33.54 16.52
CA LEU A 99 54.40 34.94 16.13
C LEU A 99 54.45 35.89 17.35
N PHE A 100 53.93 35.44 18.50
CA PHE A 100 53.90 36.19 19.76
C PHE A 100 54.86 35.68 20.84
N SER A 101 55.60 34.58 20.58
CA SER A 101 56.68 34.06 21.43
C SER A 101 58.05 34.43 20.87
#